data_AF-A0A9E3ND99-F1
#
_entry.id   AF-A0A9E3ND99-F1
#
_cell.length_a   1.000
_cell.length_b   1.000
_cell.length_c   1.000
_cell.angle_alpha   90.00
_cell.angle_beta   90.00
_cell.angle_gamma   90.00
#
_symmetry.space_group_name_H-M   'P 1'
#
loop_
_entity.id
_entity.type
_entity.pdbx_description
1 polymer ?
#
loop_
_entity_poly.entity_id
_entity_poly.type
_entity_poly.pdbx_seq_one_letter_code
_entity_poly.pdbx_strand_id
1 'polypeptide(L)' 'NSDYEAKRHKSIALEMPHILVLPEQSFNHWLREKGKLGGQHKVPRLNNDRKIVEEIKAQVYSTY' A
#
# COMPACT_ATOMS: atom_id res chain seq x y z
N ASN A 1 -2.97 -14.82 -11.01
CA ASN A 1 -3.71 -15.45 -12.14
C ASN A 1 -2.67 -15.98 -13.12
N SER A 2 -3.08 -16.78 -14.10
CA SER A 2 -2.17 -17.38 -15.10
C SER A 2 -1.40 -16.32 -15.90
N ASP A 3 -2.05 -15.19 -16.23
CA ASP A 3 -1.41 -14.06 -16.93
C ASP A 3 -0.25 -13.44 -16.13
N TYR A 4 -0.42 -13.26 -14.82
CA TYR A 4 0.63 -12.76 -13.93
C TYR A 4 1.80 -13.74 -13.79
N GLU A 5 1.51 -15.04 -13.74
CA GLU A 5 2.52 -16.08 -13.71
C GLU A 5 3.36 -16.10 -14.99
N ALA A 6 2.70 -16.02 -16.15
CA ALA A 6 3.37 -15.95 -17.45
C ALA A 6 4.26 -14.69 -17.57
N LYS A 7 3.75 -13.52 -17.17
CA LYS A 7 4.50 -12.24 -17.24
C LYS A 7 5.67 -12.17 -16.25
N ARG A 8 5.61 -12.89 -15.12
CA ARG A 8 6.73 -13.01 -14.18
C ARG A 8 7.71 -14.11 -14.51
N HIS A 9 7.40 -14.98 -15.47
CA HIS A 9 8.31 -16.05 -15.82
C HIS A 9 9.67 -15.47 -16.28
N LYS A 10 10.74 -15.91 -15.62
CA LYS A 10 12.14 -15.45 -15.84
C LYS A 10 12.41 -13.98 -15.52
N SER A 11 11.52 -13.27 -14.82
CA SER A 11 11.67 -11.86 -14.42
C SER A 11 11.97 -10.89 -15.57
N ILE A 12 11.60 -11.24 -16.81
CA ILE A 12 11.93 -10.44 -18.00
C ILE A 12 10.98 -9.24 -18.14
N ALA A 13 9.70 -9.43 -17.83
CA ALA A 13 8.68 -8.39 -17.99
C ALA A 13 8.15 -7.83 -16.66
N LEU A 14 8.30 -8.55 -15.56
CA LEU A 14 7.87 -8.15 -14.23
C LEU A 14 8.88 -8.62 -13.18
N GLU A 15 9.41 -7.66 -12.44
CA GLU A 15 10.31 -7.92 -11.31
C GLU A 15 9.55 -8.42 -10.07
N MET A 16 10.32 -8.87 -9.07
CA MET A 16 9.75 -9.27 -7.78
C MET A 16 9.14 -8.05 -7.06
N PRO A 17 7.91 -8.17 -6.53
CA PRO A 17 7.30 -7.09 -5.80
C PRO A 17 8.06 -6.83 -4.50
N HIS A 18 8.29 -5.57 -4.19
CA HIS A 18 8.84 -5.16 -2.91
C HIS A 18 7.73 -5.20 -1.86
N ILE A 19 7.93 -5.98 -0.80
CA ILE A 19 6.99 -6.11 0.31
C ILE A 19 7.51 -5.27 1.48
N LEU A 20 6.68 -4.35 1.95
CA LEU A 20 6.94 -3.56 3.15
C LEU A 20 5.90 -3.92 4.21
N VAL A 21 6.37 -4.44 5.34
CA VAL A 21 5.52 -4.71 6.50
C VAL A 21 5.34 -3.40 7.26
N LEU A 22 4.09 -3.09 7.61
CA LEU A 22 3.74 -1.90 8.38
C LEU A 22 3.32 -2.30 9.80
N PRO A 23 3.48 -1.39 10.79
CA PRO A 23 2.94 -1.60 12.13
C PRO A 23 1.44 -1.85 12.12
N GLU A 24 0.94 -2.50 13.15
CA GLU A 24 -0.50 -2.67 13.34
C GLU A 24 -1.20 -1.30 13.34
N GLN A 25 -2.46 -1.27 12.91
CA GLN A 25 -3.30 -0.06 12.89
C GLN A 25 -2.86 1.05 11.91
N SER A 26 -1.81 0.85 11.09
CA SER A 26 -1.31 1.86 10.14
C SER A 26 -2.39 2.47 9.24
N PHE A 27 -3.27 1.66 8.65
CA PHE A 27 -4.38 2.17 7.82
C PHE A 27 -5.44 2.92 8.63
N ASN A 28 -5.69 2.50 9.88
CA ASN A 28 -6.65 3.16 10.76
C ASN A 28 -6.14 4.53 11.20
N HIS A 29 -4.83 4.65 11.52
CA HIS A 29 -4.19 5.92 11.80
C HIS A 29 -4.21 6.85 10.59
N TRP A 30 -3.89 6.33 9.40
CA TRP A 30 -3.97 7.10 8.15
C TRP A 30 -5.38 7.64 7.91
N LEU A 31 -6.42 6.81 8.05
CA LEU A 31 -7.80 7.25 7.92
C LEU A 31 -8.20 8.26 9.00
N ARG A 32 -7.71 8.10 10.23
CA ARG A 32 -7.98 9.02 11.34
C ARG A 32 -7.45 10.42 11.05
N GLU A 33 -6.20 10.54 10.61
CA GLU A 33 -5.59 11.83 10.27
C GLU A 33 -6.32 12.54 9.13
N LYS A 34 -6.90 11.78 8.20
CA LYS A 34 -7.72 12.33 7.11
C LYS A 34 -9.14 12.70 7.57
N GLY A 35 -9.52 12.48 8.83
CA GLY A 35 -10.89 12.66 9.32
C GLY A 35 -11.89 11.66 8.73
N LYS A 36 -11.41 10.51 8.25
CA LYS A 36 -12.19 9.48 7.53
C LYS A 36 -12.36 8.17 8.31
N LEU A 37 -11.89 8.12 9.55
CA LEU A 37 -12.09 6.98 10.43
C LEU A 37 -13.56 6.94 10.90
N GLY A 38 -14.26 5.84 10.67
CA GLY A 38 -15.63 5.63 11.17
C GLY A 38 -16.78 5.90 10.18
N GLY A 39 -16.52 5.98 8.87
CA GLY A 39 -17.54 6.04 7.81
C GLY A 39 -17.39 4.92 6.77
N GLN A 40 -18.16 4.97 5.66
CA GLN A 40 -18.00 4.04 4.53
C GLN A 40 -16.79 4.36 3.63
N HIS A 41 -15.68 4.83 4.23
CA HIS A 41 -14.45 5.14 3.50
C HIS A 41 -13.60 3.88 3.32
N LYS A 42 -13.40 3.47 2.07
CA LYS A 42 -12.59 2.29 1.72
C LYS A 42 -11.15 2.68 1.43
N VAL A 43 -10.21 1.84 1.89
CA VAL A 43 -8.81 1.92 1.49
C VAL A 43 -8.64 1.22 0.13
N PRO A 44 -8.10 1.91 -0.89
CA PRO A 44 -7.78 1.29 -2.17
C PRO A 44 -6.72 0.19 -2.00
N ARG A 45 -6.92 -0.97 -2.63
CA ARG A 45 -6.00 -2.13 -2.54
C ARG A 45 -4.87 -2.11 -3.57
N LEU A 46 -5.10 -1.40 -4.68
CA LEU A 46 -4.16 -1.24 -5.79
C LEU A 46 -4.30 0.19 -6.30
N ASN A 47 -3.17 0.85 -6.51
CA ASN A 47 -3.11 2.17 -7.14
C ASN A 47 -1.86 2.22 -8.03
N ASN A 48 -1.96 2.90 -9.17
CA ASN A 48 -0.85 3.15 -10.07
C ASN A 48 0.05 4.29 -9.58
N ASP A 49 -0.50 5.21 -8.78
CA ASP A 49 0.27 6.27 -8.13
C ASP A 49 0.82 5.84 -6.77
N ARG A 50 1.87 6.54 -6.33
CA ARG A 50 2.50 6.30 -5.02
C ARG A 50 1.94 7.19 -3.90
N LYS A 51 0.94 8.03 -4.15
CA LYS A 51 0.50 9.06 -3.19
C LYS A 51 0.03 8.43 -1.88
N ILE A 52 -0.83 7.41 -1.97
CA ILE A 52 -1.37 6.72 -0.78
C ILE A 52 -0.26 6.03 0.01
N VAL A 53 0.66 5.33 -0.67
CA VAL A 53 1.73 4.60 0.01
C VAL A 53 2.75 5.54 0.66
N GLU A 54 3.09 6.66 0.03
CA GLU A 54 4.01 7.63 0.65
C GLU A 54 3.36 8.35 1.83
N GLU A 55 2.06 8.66 1.78
CA GLU A 55 1.34 9.22 2.94
C GLU A 55 1.35 8.25 4.14
N ILE A 56 1.04 6.98 3.91
CA ILE A 56 1.04 5.95 4.97
C ILE A 56 2.47 5.76 5.52
N LYS A 57 3.47 5.69 4.64
CA LYS A 57 4.88 5.57 5.06
C LYS A 57 5.33 6.75 5.90
N ALA A 58 5.01 7.99 5.49
CA ALA A 58 5.39 9.18 6.24
C ALA A 58 4.89 9.13 7.69
N GLN A 59 3.64 8.70 7.92
CA GLN A 59 3.08 8.56 9.27
C GLN A 59 3.79 7.48 10.10
N VAL A 60 4.18 6.37 9.48
CA VAL A 60 4.91 5.28 10.15
C VAL A 60 6.33 5.70 10.52
N TYR A 61 7.01 6.49 9.67
CA TYR A 61 8.41 6.86 9.86
C TYR A 61 8.63 8.23 10.53
N SER A 62 7.61 9.08 10.65
CA SER A 62 7.69 10.39 11.34
C SER A 62 7.77 10.29 12.86
N THR A 63 7.77 9.07 13.43
CA THR A 63 7.90 8.84 14.89
C THR A 63 9.37 8.62 15.32
N TYR A 64 10.34 8.93 14.46
CA TYR A 64 11.78 8.85 14.70
C TYR A 64 12.46 10.21 14.49
#